data_AF-A0AAD4MXM6-F1
#
_entry.id   AF-A0AAD4MXM6-F1
#
_cell.length_a   1.000
_cell.length_b   1.000
_cell.length_c   1.000
_cell.angle_alpha   90.00
_cell.angle_beta   90.00
_cell.angle_gamma   90.00
#
_symmetry.space_group_name_H-M   'P 1'
#
loop_
_entity.id
_entity.type
_entity.pdbx_description
1 polymer ?
#
loop_
_entity_poly.entity_id
_entity_poly.type
_entity_poly.pdbx_seq_one_letter_code
_entity_poly.pdbx_strand_id
1 'polypeptide(L)'
;MADWDEYSDDQLRYGGPQAVEADEGDDSEVQRKAKERELKKAEVRKRLEEAGKAGKKKKGFLTPERKKKLRKLLMMKAAENLKNQQVKSEQERQNALKSRLPPLPDVDNINDKGQLEKIYNDLFAKMVKLEEEKFDVNFMVSSKDAEINELSIAVNDLRGKFVKPTLKKVSKYDNKFKKLAESSSEKKETKEDFRAKLKVVKKENVIDETIAKTKKADKPEWSKKAKGDADKDAPAAPPKTKYPFDF
;
A
#
# COMPACT_ATOMS: atom_id res chain seq x y z
N MET A 1 -33.53 32.25 29.40
CA MET A 1 -33.29 30.98 30.10
C MET A 1 -32.75 29.99 29.10
N ALA A 2 -31.52 29.51 29.32
CA ALA A 2 -30.96 28.38 28.63
C ALA A 2 -30.47 27.44 29.74
N ASP A 3 -31.17 26.32 29.91
CA ASP A 3 -30.69 25.21 30.74
C ASP A 3 -29.77 24.37 29.86
N TRP A 4 -28.52 24.24 30.28
CA TRP A 4 -27.57 23.31 29.70
C TRP A 4 -26.94 22.54 30.85
N ASP A 5 -27.20 21.23 30.87
CA ASP A 5 -26.85 20.32 31.96
C ASP A 5 -25.40 20.45 32.44
N GLU A 6 -25.27 20.68 33.75
CA GLU A 6 -24.06 20.40 34.50
C GLU A 6 -23.97 18.88 34.76
N TYR A 7 -23.66 18.11 33.70
CA TYR A 7 -23.19 16.74 33.85
C TYR A 7 -21.72 16.68 33.45
N SER A 8 -20.86 16.87 34.44
CA SER A 8 -19.42 16.67 34.29
C SER A 8 -19.15 15.24 33.81
N ASP A 9 -18.47 15.12 32.67
CA ASP A 9 -18.24 13.87 31.95
C ASP A 9 -17.16 13.02 32.64
N ASP A 10 -17.45 12.57 33.86
CA ASP A 10 -16.58 11.75 34.68
C ASP A 10 -16.71 10.27 34.25
N GLN A 11 -16.36 10.02 32.97
CA GLN A 11 -16.12 8.67 32.46
C GLN A 11 -14.84 8.10 33.07
N LEU A 12 -14.96 7.78 34.36
CA LEU A 12 -14.07 6.92 35.14
C LEU A 12 -13.84 5.62 34.38
N ARG A 13 -12.73 5.59 33.65
CA ARG A 13 -12.23 4.43 32.93
C ARG A 13 -11.76 3.39 33.93
N TYR A 14 -12.70 2.66 34.51
CA TYR A 14 -12.49 1.65 35.54
C TYR A 14 -11.80 0.41 34.95
N GLY A 15 -10.52 0.57 34.67
CA GLY A 15 -9.59 -0.44 34.13
C GLY A 15 -8.40 -0.68 35.06
N GLY A 16 -8.57 -0.39 36.35
CA GLY A 16 -7.72 -0.98 37.39
C GLY A 16 -8.10 -2.46 37.55
N PRO A 17 -7.20 -3.32 38.06
CA PRO A 17 -7.56 -4.68 38.39
C PRO A 17 -8.68 -4.65 39.43
N GLN A 18 -9.86 -5.17 39.08
CA GLN A 18 -10.87 -5.46 40.10
C GLN A 18 -10.25 -6.47 41.07
N ALA A 19 -10.05 -6.02 42.31
CA ALA A 19 -9.94 -6.93 43.42
C ALA A 19 -11.29 -7.63 43.53
N VAL A 20 -11.41 -8.79 42.87
CA VAL A 20 -12.45 -9.76 43.17
C VAL A 20 -12.36 -10.04 44.68
N GLU A 21 -13.49 -9.98 45.36
CA GLU A 21 -13.54 -10.17 46.80
C GLU A 21 -12.96 -11.54 47.16
N ALA A 22 -12.27 -11.59 48.30
CA ALA A 22 -11.52 -12.76 48.73
C ALA A 22 -12.47 -13.88 49.19
N ASP A 23 -12.89 -14.71 48.24
CA ASP A 23 -13.22 -16.10 48.53
C ASP A 23 -11.92 -16.82 48.96
N GLU A 24 -11.88 -17.37 50.17
CA GLU A 24 -10.67 -17.94 50.80
C GLU A 24 -10.28 -19.32 50.22
N GLY A 25 -10.18 -19.39 48.89
CA GLY A 25 -9.83 -20.59 48.11
C GLY A 25 -8.37 -20.63 47.67
N ASP A 26 -7.51 -21.21 48.53
CA ASP A 26 -6.11 -21.60 48.26
C ASP A 26 -5.25 -20.63 47.41
N ASP A 27 -4.79 -19.58 48.07
CA ASP A 27 -3.76 -18.63 47.60
C ASP A 27 -2.53 -19.34 46.97
N SER A 28 -2.19 -20.55 47.42
CA SER A 28 -1.01 -21.28 46.94
C SER A 28 -1.15 -21.73 45.49
N GLU A 29 -2.37 -22.09 45.04
CA GLU A 29 -2.57 -22.53 43.66
C GLU A 29 -2.57 -21.36 42.68
N VAL A 30 -3.13 -20.21 43.07
CA VAL A 30 -3.07 -18.95 42.30
C VAL A 30 -1.63 -18.50 42.13
N GLN A 31 -0.86 -18.50 43.22
CA GLN A 31 0.58 -18.20 43.20
C GLN A 31 1.38 -19.19 42.34
N ARG A 32 1.02 -20.48 42.35
CA ARG A 32 1.66 -21.50 41.50
C ARG A 32 1.36 -21.27 40.02
N LYS A 33 0.09 -21.00 39.66
CA LYS A 33 -0.37 -20.64 38.30
C LYS A 33 0.23 -19.32 37.81
N ALA A 34 0.51 -18.36 38.70
CA ALA A 34 1.20 -17.12 38.37
C ALA A 34 2.69 -17.36 38.06
N LYS A 35 3.41 -18.07 38.95
CA LYS A 35 4.82 -18.46 38.74
C LYS A 35 5.01 -19.29 37.48
N GLU A 36 4.10 -20.22 37.19
CA GLU A 36 4.13 -21.01 35.96
C GLU A 36 3.94 -20.15 34.70
N ARG A 37 3.03 -19.16 34.75
CA ARG A 37 2.85 -18.18 33.66
C ARG A 37 4.08 -17.28 33.49
N GLU A 38 4.73 -16.85 34.57
CA GLU A 38 5.98 -16.08 34.49
C GLU A 38 7.14 -16.90 33.93
N LEU A 39 7.28 -18.17 34.33
CA LEU A 39 8.29 -19.08 33.78
C LEU A 39 8.08 -19.31 32.28
N LYS A 40 6.83 -19.56 31.84
CA LYS A 40 6.49 -19.67 30.40
C LYS A 40 6.77 -18.37 29.65
N LYS A 41 6.48 -17.21 30.23
CA LYS A 41 6.78 -15.88 29.66
C LYS A 41 8.29 -15.63 29.54
N ALA A 42 9.07 -16.03 30.55
CA ALA A 42 10.52 -15.96 30.53
C ALA A 42 11.14 -16.91 29.50
N GLU A 43 10.60 -18.13 29.36
CA GLU A 43 11.02 -19.10 28.35
C GLU A 43 10.71 -18.61 26.92
N VAL A 44 9.48 -18.16 26.66
CA VAL A 44 9.07 -17.58 25.37
C VAL A 44 9.95 -16.38 25.01
N ARG A 45 10.22 -15.49 25.98
CA ARG A 45 11.12 -14.35 25.78
C ARG A 45 12.56 -14.79 25.50
N LYS A 46 13.11 -15.74 26.26
CA LYS A 46 14.45 -16.31 26.05
C LYS A 46 14.56 -16.91 24.65
N ARG A 47 13.58 -17.72 24.23
CA ARG A 47 13.48 -18.31 22.88
C ARG A 47 13.41 -17.25 21.78
N LEU A 48 12.68 -16.15 21.98
CA LEU A 48 12.64 -15.02 21.04
C LEU A 48 13.97 -14.26 20.97
N GLU A 49 14.63 -14.03 22.11
CA GLU A 49 15.95 -13.39 22.16
C GLU A 49 17.05 -14.28 21.55
N GLU A 50 16.99 -15.60 21.74
CA GLU A 50 17.89 -16.58 21.12
C GLU A 50 17.66 -16.70 19.61
N ALA A 51 16.41 -16.76 19.14
CA ALA A 51 16.08 -16.70 17.72
C ALA A 51 16.56 -15.38 17.07
N GLY A 52 16.48 -14.27 17.81
CA GLY A 52 17.04 -12.98 17.40
C GLY A 52 18.58 -12.98 17.28
N LYS A 53 19.28 -13.69 18.17
CA LYS A 53 20.74 -13.86 18.14
C LYS A 53 21.19 -14.84 17.04
N ALA A 54 20.42 -15.89 16.77
CA ALA A 54 20.74 -16.92 15.78
C ALA A 54 20.71 -16.44 14.31
N GLY A 55 20.10 -15.27 14.02
CA GLY A 55 19.88 -14.74 12.67
C GLY A 55 21.12 -14.35 11.84
N LYS A 56 22.34 -14.73 12.23
CA LYS A 56 23.61 -14.34 11.58
C LYS A 56 24.58 -15.50 11.27
N LYS A 57 24.07 -16.63 10.74
CA LYS A 57 24.90 -17.56 9.95
C LYS A 57 24.46 -17.53 8.49
N LYS A 58 25.24 -16.87 7.62
CA LYS A 58 25.01 -16.81 6.17
C LYS A 58 25.96 -17.76 5.43
N LYS A 59 25.39 -18.80 4.80
CA LYS A 59 25.84 -19.39 3.51
C LYS A 59 24.68 -20.28 3.06
N GLY A 60 23.88 -19.81 2.10
CA GLY A 60 22.63 -20.51 1.75
C GLY A 60 22.09 -20.14 0.38
N PHE A 61 22.45 -20.98 -0.61
CA PHE A 61 21.83 -21.34 -1.90
C PHE A 61 21.26 -20.26 -2.85
N LEU A 62 20.82 -19.10 -2.37
CA LEU A 62 20.05 -18.12 -3.16
C LEU A 62 20.65 -16.72 -3.00
N THR A 63 20.93 -16.05 -4.12
CA THR A 63 21.38 -14.66 -4.11
C THR A 63 20.35 -13.76 -3.39
N PRO A 64 20.80 -12.71 -2.67
CA PRO A 64 19.89 -11.83 -1.93
C PRO A 64 18.85 -11.16 -2.85
N GLU A 65 19.22 -10.88 -4.10
CA GLU A 65 18.34 -10.35 -5.13
C GLU A 65 17.25 -11.34 -5.54
N ARG A 66 17.60 -12.60 -5.82
CA ARG A 66 16.63 -13.65 -6.15
C ARG A 66 15.68 -13.91 -4.97
N LYS A 67 16.17 -13.82 -3.72
CA LYS A 67 15.32 -13.85 -2.50
C LYS A 67 14.37 -12.65 -2.42
N LYS A 68 14.80 -11.43 -2.78
CA LYS A 68 13.95 -10.22 -2.84
C LYS A 68 12.88 -10.34 -3.94
N LYS A 69 13.26 -10.81 -5.13
CA LYS A 69 12.34 -11.07 -6.26
C LYS A 69 11.28 -12.12 -5.90
N LEU A 70 11.69 -13.23 -5.29
CA LEU A 70 10.78 -14.29 -4.84
C LEU A 70 9.77 -13.78 -3.79
N ARG A 71 10.21 -13.01 -2.79
CA ARG A 71 9.30 -12.39 -1.80
C ARG A 71 8.27 -11.48 -2.46
N LYS A 72 8.68 -10.67 -3.45
CA LYS A 72 7.76 -9.81 -4.21
C LYS A 72 6.72 -10.66 -4.96
N LEU A 73 7.15 -11.72 -5.65
CA LEU A 73 6.25 -12.61 -6.40
C LEU A 73 5.26 -13.34 -5.47
N LEU A 74 5.71 -13.79 -4.29
CA LEU A 74 4.83 -14.39 -3.29
C LEU A 74 3.80 -13.41 -2.74
N MET A 75 4.19 -12.16 -2.46
CA MET A 75 3.24 -11.11 -2.05
C MET A 75 2.24 -10.76 -3.15
N MET A 76 2.68 -10.69 -4.41
CA MET A 76 1.79 -10.45 -5.56
C MET A 76 0.79 -11.60 -5.72
N LYS A 77 1.25 -12.85 -5.68
CA LYS A 77 0.37 -14.04 -5.75
C LYS A 77 -0.58 -14.14 -4.55
N ALA A 78 -0.14 -13.74 -3.36
CA ALA A 78 -1.00 -13.70 -2.17
C ALA A 78 -2.12 -12.66 -2.32
N ALA A 79 -1.81 -11.46 -2.83
CA ALA A 79 -2.81 -10.42 -3.10
C ALA A 79 -3.80 -10.83 -4.21
N GLU A 80 -3.32 -11.48 -5.27
CA GLU A 80 -4.15 -12.05 -6.34
C GLU A 80 -5.07 -13.16 -5.80
N ASN A 81 -4.52 -14.10 -5.03
CA ASN A 81 -5.30 -15.17 -4.39
C ASN A 81 -6.37 -14.59 -3.44
N LEU A 82 -6.05 -13.56 -2.65
CA LEU A 82 -7.00 -12.90 -1.76
C LEU A 82 -8.16 -12.27 -2.54
N LYS A 83 -7.86 -11.55 -3.65
CA LYS A 83 -8.90 -11.01 -4.53
C LYS A 83 -9.75 -12.11 -5.16
N ASN A 84 -9.14 -13.20 -5.62
CA ASN A 84 -9.86 -14.33 -6.20
C ASN A 84 -10.74 -15.03 -5.16
N GLN A 85 -10.30 -15.12 -3.91
CA GLN A 85 -11.10 -15.64 -2.79
C GLN A 85 -12.29 -14.72 -2.47
N GLN A 86 -12.11 -13.40 -2.47
CA GLN A 86 -13.20 -12.43 -2.30
C GLN A 86 -14.26 -12.56 -3.39
N VAL A 87 -13.84 -12.67 -4.67
CA VAL A 87 -14.76 -12.85 -5.80
C VAL A 87 -15.51 -14.19 -5.70
N LYS A 88 -14.83 -15.29 -5.33
CA LYS A 88 -15.49 -16.58 -5.09
C LYS A 88 -16.48 -16.53 -3.94
N SER A 89 -16.09 -15.94 -2.80
CA SER A 89 -16.95 -15.82 -1.63
C SER A 89 -18.19 -14.95 -1.90
N GLU A 90 -18.05 -13.87 -2.68
CA GLU A 90 -19.21 -13.08 -3.12
C GLU A 90 -20.08 -13.87 -4.10
N GLN A 91 -19.51 -14.61 -5.06
CA GLN A 91 -20.28 -15.45 -5.97
C GLN A 91 -21.04 -16.57 -5.23
N GLU A 92 -20.40 -17.20 -4.24
CA GLU A 92 -21.00 -18.19 -3.34
C GLU A 92 -22.12 -17.56 -2.49
N ARG A 93 -21.91 -16.34 -1.97
CA ARG A 93 -22.94 -15.55 -1.26
C ARG A 93 -24.14 -15.27 -2.17
N GLN A 94 -23.91 -14.83 -3.41
CA GLN A 94 -24.97 -14.58 -4.39
C GLN A 94 -25.72 -15.85 -4.77
N ASN A 95 -25.02 -16.98 -4.93
CA ASN A 95 -25.64 -18.27 -5.20
C ASN A 95 -26.48 -18.77 -4.01
N ALA A 96 -25.98 -18.59 -2.77
CA ALA A 96 -26.70 -18.93 -1.55
C ALA A 96 -27.92 -18.04 -1.31
N LEU A 97 -27.84 -16.73 -1.61
CA LEU A 97 -29.00 -15.83 -1.56
C LEU A 97 -30.06 -16.27 -2.58
N LYS A 98 -29.67 -16.58 -3.83
CA LYS A 98 -30.59 -17.05 -4.87
C LYS A 98 -31.28 -18.38 -4.54
N SER A 99 -30.65 -19.26 -3.77
CA SER A 99 -31.26 -20.53 -3.35
C SER A 99 -32.14 -20.40 -2.09
N ARG A 100 -31.82 -19.45 -1.19
CA ARG A 100 -32.58 -19.22 0.05
C ARG A 100 -33.74 -18.24 -0.09
N LEU A 101 -33.62 -17.28 -0.99
CA LEU A 101 -34.65 -16.27 -1.27
C LEU A 101 -35.47 -16.75 -2.48
N PRO A 102 -36.66 -17.36 -2.28
CA PRO A 102 -37.57 -17.56 -3.40
C PRO A 102 -37.96 -16.21 -4.00
N PRO A 103 -38.31 -16.15 -5.30
CA PRO A 103 -38.92 -14.96 -5.88
C PRO A 103 -40.12 -14.51 -5.03
N LEU A 104 -40.31 -13.19 -4.91
CA LEU A 104 -41.49 -12.64 -4.26
C LEU A 104 -42.75 -13.14 -4.97
N PRO A 105 -43.80 -13.54 -4.22
CA PRO A 105 -45.07 -13.91 -4.82
C PRO A 105 -45.68 -12.71 -5.56
N ASP A 106 -46.26 -12.96 -6.72
CA ASP A 106 -46.94 -11.96 -7.54
C ASP A 106 -48.28 -11.57 -6.88
N VAL A 107 -48.22 -10.60 -5.98
CA VAL A 107 -49.38 -10.14 -5.21
C VAL A 107 -50.32 -9.22 -6.00
N ASP A 108 -49.81 -8.54 -7.03
CA ASP A 108 -50.57 -7.53 -7.79
C ASP A 108 -51.65 -8.17 -8.67
N ASN A 109 -51.46 -9.42 -9.08
CA ASN A 109 -52.43 -10.21 -9.86
C ASN A 109 -53.40 -11.05 -9.00
N ILE A 110 -53.29 -11.03 -7.66
CA ILE A 110 -54.12 -11.84 -6.76
C ILE A 110 -55.31 -11.01 -6.23
N ASN A 111 -56.49 -11.26 -6.79
CA ASN A 111 -57.74 -10.62 -6.37
C ASN A 111 -58.46 -11.32 -5.19
N ASP A 112 -58.01 -12.51 -4.78
CA ASP A 112 -58.59 -13.24 -3.64
C ASP A 112 -57.92 -12.82 -2.31
N LYS A 113 -58.69 -12.13 -1.47
CA LYS A 113 -58.30 -11.72 -0.11
C LYS A 113 -57.80 -12.89 0.74
N GLY A 114 -58.41 -14.07 0.61
CA GLY A 114 -58.03 -15.25 1.39
C GLY A 114 -56.70 -15.86 0.96
N GLN A 115 -56.26 -15.66 -0.28
CA GLN A 115 -54.91 -16.01 -0.74
C GLN A 115 -53.88 -14.98 -0.29
N LEU A 116 -54.22 -13.68 -0.36
CA LEU A 116 -53.35 -12.60 0.06
C LEU A 116 -53.02 -12.66 1.56
N GLU A 117 -54.01 -12.96 2.41
CA GLU A 117 -53.83 -13.17 3.85
C GLU A 117 -52.94 -14.39 4.16
N LYS A 118 -53.05 -15.48 3.41
CA LYS A 118 -52.17 -16.66 3.58
C LYS A 118 -50.72 -16.31 3.24
N ILE A 119 -50.50 -15.62 2.12
CA ILE A 119 -49.16 -15.18 1.70
C ILE A 119 -48.53 -14.26 2.75
N TYR A 120 -49.30 -13.31 3.30
CA TYR A 120 -48.83 -12.45 4.39
C TYR A 120 -48.39 -13.25 5.63
N ASN A 121 -49.25 -14.17 6.10
CA ASN A 121 -48.97 -14.98 7.28
C ASN A 121 -47.76 -15.91 7.09
N ASP A 122 -47.63 -16.52 5.91
CA ASP A 122 -46.48 -17.38 5.55
C ASP A 122 -45.16 -16.60 5.50
N LEU A 123 -45.17 -15.37 4.97
CA LEU A 123 -44.00 -14.49 4.95
C LEU A 123 -43.65 -13.99 6.35
N PHE A 124 -44.65 -13.64 7.17
CA PHE A 124 -44.46 -13.22 8.56
C PHE A 124 -43.87 -14.34 9.43
N ALA A 125 -44.39 -15.56 9.31
CA ALA A 125 -43.85 -16.73 10.02
C ALA A 125 -42.39 -17.03 9.63
N LYS A 126 -42.05 -16.91 8.33
CA LYS A 126 -40.66 -17.03 7.85
C LYS A 126 -39.76 -15.92 8.41
N MET A 127 -40.26 -14.67 8.46
CA MET A 127 -39.51 -13.53 9.02
C MET A 127 -39.16 -13.76 10.50
N VAL A 128 -40.14 -14.19 11.32
CA VAL A 128 -39.92 -14.48 12.75
C VAL A 128 -38.82 -15.54 12.92
N LYS A 129 -38.91 -16.65 12.18
CA LYS A 129 -37.90 -17.71 12.22
C LYS A 129 -36.50 -17.24 11.76
N LEU A 130 -36.43 -16.41 10.72
CA LEU A 130 -35.15 -15.87 10.24
C LEU A 130 -34.50 -14.90 11.23
N GLU A 131 -35.29 -14.17 12.02
CA GLU A 131 -34.77 -13.29 13.07
C GLU A 131 -34.24 -14.10 14.28
N GLU A 132 -34.89 -15.21 14.63
CA GLU A 132 -34.40 -16.20 15.61
C GLU A 132 -33.05 -16.82 15.16
N GLU A 133 -32.99 -17.38 13.93
CA GLU A 133 -31.75 -17.93 13.38
C GLU A 133 -30.62 -16.89 13.30
N LYS A 134 -30.96 -15.63 13.00
CA LYS A 134 -30.02 -14.49 12.99
C LYS A 134 -29.51 -14.16 14.39
N PHE A 135 -30.37 -14.20 15.41
CA PHE A 135 -29.96 -13.97 16.80
C PHE A 135 -28.94 -15.02 17.26
N ASP A 136 -29.23 -16.31 17.04
CA ASP A 136 -28.32 -17.41 17.40
C ASP A 136 -26.96 -17.30 16.71
N VAL A 137 -26.94 -17.00 15.40
CA VAL A 137 -25.69 -16.80 14.66
C VAL A 137 -24.91 -15.61 15.20
N ASN A 138 -25.56 -14.48 15.47
CA ASN A 138 -24.90 -13.29 16.02
C ASN A 138 -24.34 -13.53 17.44
N PHE A 139 -25.06 -14.28 18.28
CA PHE A 139 -24.61 -14.67 19.60
C PHE A 139 -23.37 -15.58 19.53
N MET A 140 -23.40 -16.61 18.67
CA MET A 140 -22.24 -17.48 18.43
C MET A 140 -21.02 -16.69 17.91
N VAL A 141 -21.21 -15.77 16.96
CA VAL A 141 -20.13 -14.92 16.44
C VAL A 141 -19.54 -14.05 17.54
N SER A 142 -20.40 -13.38 18.33
CA SER A 142 -19.96 -12.51 19.44
C SER A 142 -19.18 -13.28 20.52
N SER A 143 -19.60 -14.52 20.83
CA SER A 143 -18.89 -15.41 21.74
C SER A 143 -17.50 -15.78 21.20
N LYS A 144 -17.39 -16.08 19.89
CA LYS A 144 -16.11 -16.39 19.25
C LYS A 144 -15.19 -15.18 19.13
N ASP A 145 -15.72 -13.98 18.90
CA ASP A 145 -14.93 -12.75 18.91
C ASP A 145 -14.38 -12.42 20.30
N ALA A 146 -15.15 -12.69 21.36
CA ALA A 146 -14.66 -12.58 22.74
C ALA A 146 -13.54 -13.57 23.05
N GLU A 147 -13.68 -14.85 22.64
CA GLU A 147 -12.64 -15.88 22.76
C GLU A 147 -11.36 -15.51 21.99
N ILE A 148 -11.50 -15.01 20.75
CA ILE A 148 -10.37 -14.52 19.95
C ILE A 148 -9.66 -13.34 20.63
N ASN A 149 -10.41 -12.42 21.24
CA ASN A 149 -9.86 -11.28 21.96
C ASN A 149 -9.09 -11.73 23.23
N GLU A 150 -9.65 -12.65 24.02
CA GLU A 150 -8.97 -13.23 25.19
C GLU A 150 -7.66 -13.93 24.79
N LEU A 151 -7.71 -14.79 23.76
CA LEU A 151 -6.53 -15.48 23.24
C LEU A 151 -5.48 -14.50 22.69
N SER A 152 -5.92 -13.41 22.04
CA SER A 152 -5.04 -12.34 21.55
C SER A 152 -4.34 -11.62 22.70
N ILE A 153 -5.05 -11.32 23.80
CA ILE A 153 -4.47 -10.73 25.01
C ILE A 153 -3.45 -11.71 25.62
N ALA A 154 -3.82 -12.97 25.83
CA ALA A 154 -2.95 -13.99 26.41
C ALA A 154 -1.65 -14.19 25.60
N VAL A 155 -1.74 -14.26 24.26
CA VAL A 155 -0.56 -14.35 23.37
C VAL A 155 0.31 -13.09 23.46
N ASN A 156 -0.29 -11.90 23.58
CA ASN A 156 0.46 -10.65 23.73
C ASN A 156 1.15 -10.55 25.10
N ASP A 157 0.54 -11.05 26.17
CA ASP A 157 1.13 -11.06 27.52
C ASP A 157 2.25 -12.08 27.67
N LEU A 158 2.12 -13.26 27.05
CA LEU A 158 3.19 -14.28 26.96
C LEU A 158 4.38 -13.78 26.13
N ARG A 159 4.11 -13.08 25.02
CA ARG A 159 5.16 -12.45 24.18
C ARG A 159 5.76 -11.20 24.84
N GLY A 160 5.01 -10.56 25.73
CA GLY A 160 5.32 -9.30 26.39
C GLY A 160 4.98 -8.08 25.54
N LYS A 161 4.22 -7.14 26.11
CA LYS A 161 3.86 -5.84 25.51
C LYS A 161 5.04 -5.07 24.91
N PHE A 162 6.24 -5.24 25.47
CA PHE A 162 7.48 -4.64 24.99
C PHE A 162 8.49 -5.72 24.56
N VAL A 163 8.24 -6.37 23.42
CA VAL A 163 9.27 -7.18 22.73
C VAL A 163 10.47 -6.27 22.47
N LYS A 164 11.54 -6.44 23.24
CA LYS A 164 12.73 -5.58 23.19
C LYS A 164 13.22 -5.47 21.74
N PRO A 165 13.05 -4.33 21.06
CA PRO A 165 13.42 -4.23 19.65
C PRO A 165 14.92 -4.43 19.56
N THR A 166 15.38 -5.33 18.69
CA THR A 166 16.82 -5.52 18.49
C THR A 166 17.41 -4.22 17.94
N LEU A 167 18.10 -3.47 18.80
CA LEU A 167 18.66 -2.16 18.47
C LEU A 167 19.68 -2.31 17.34
N LYS A 168 19.24 -2.01 16.12
CA LYS A 168 20.14 -1.91 14.97
C LYS A 168 20.92 -0.61 15.12
N LYS A 169 22.24 -0.65 14.91
CA LYS A 169 23.09 0.54 14.82
C LYS A 169 22.69 1.34 13.57
N VAL A 170 21.66 2.17 13.69
CA VAL A 170 21.26 3.14 12.69
C VAL A 170 22.22 4.32 12.77
N SER A 171 23.00 4.52 11.73
CA SER A 171 23.78 5.77 11.61
C SER A 171 22.79 6.92 11.43
N LYS A 172 22.94 7.98 12.23
CA LYS A 172 22.11 9.21 12.16
C LYS A 172 22.10 9.85 10.76
N TYR A 173 23.09 9.51 9.92
CA TYR A 173 23.26 10.05 8.58
C TYR A 173 23.06 9.03 7.46
N ASP A 174 23.14 7.71 7.69
CA ASP A 174 23.02 6.72 6.59
C ASP A 174 21.63 6.76 5.92
N ASN A 175 20.56 7.00 6.69
CA ASN A 175 19.22 7.25 6.14
C ASN A 175 19.08 8.66 5.51
N LYS A 176 19.89 9.64 5.91
CA LYS A 176 19.90 10.99 5.32
C LYS A 176 20.69 11.03 4.01
N PHE A 177 21.81 10.32 3.93
CA PHE A 177 22.57 10.13 2.70
C PHE A 177 21.85 9.19 1.74
N LYS A 178 21.11 8.17 2.22
CA LYS A 178 20.18 7.42 1.36
C LYS A 178 19.00 8.26 0.91
N LYS A 179 18.34 9.04 1.78
CA LYS A 179 17.27 9.94 1.34
C LYS A 179 17.78 11.02 0.38
N LEU A 180 18.98 11.58 0.61
CA LEU A 180 19.61 12.53 -0.30
C LEU A 180 19.97 11.84 -1.62
N ALA A 181 20.62 10.67 -1.58
CA ALA A 181 20.96 9.91 -2.78
C ALA A 181 19.74 9.36 -3.53
N GLU A 182 18.63 9.04 -2.86
CA GLU A 182 17.35 8.59 -3.46
C GLU A 182 16.52 9.78 -3.95
N SER A 183 16.66 10.97 -3.35
CA SER A 183 16.13 12.24 -3.90
C SER A 183 16.98 12.79 -5.05
N SER A 184 18.29 12.50 -5.06
CA SER A 184 19.19 12.75 -6.20
C SER A 184 19.11 11.63 -7.25
N SER A 185 18.64 10.44 -6.89
CA SER A 185 18.40 9.30 -7.78
C SER A 185 16.90 9.00 -7.95
N GLU A 186 16.08 10.06 -7.97
CA GLU A 186 15.00 10.26 -8.94
C GLU A 186 14.08 9.05 -9.22
N LYS A 187 13.75 8.26 -8.18
CA LYS A 187 12.90 7.06 -8.30
C LYS A 187 11.98 6.89 -7.10
N LYS A 188 10.80 7.52 -7.23
CA LYS A 188 9.68 7.63 -6.25
C LYS A 188 9.93 8.74 -5.21
N GLU A 189 9.04 9.71 -4.99
CA GLU A 189 7.64 9.84 -5.42
C GLU A 189 7.34 11.25 -5.94
N THR A 190 7.27 11.39 -7.26
CA THR A 190 6.12 12.03 -7.87
C THR A 190 5.69 11.21 -9.07
N LYS A 191 4.38 11.21 -9.34
CA LYS A 191 3.84 10.99 -10.68
C LYS A 191 3.90 12.32 -11.45
N GLU A 192 5.03 13.04 -11.35
CA GLU A 192 5.39 13.98 -12.40
C GLU A 192 5.89 13.12 -13.54
N ASP A 193 5.15 13.12 -14.65
CA ASP A 193 5.64 12.53 -15.88
C ASP A 193 6.84 13.34 -16.36
N PHE A 194 8.05 12.99 -15.90
CA PHE A 194 9.31 13.48 -16.45
C PHE A 194 9.37 13.23 -17.96
N ARG A 195 8.67 12.20 -18.46
CA ARG A 195 8.47 11.96 -19.90
C ARG A 195 7.67 13.06 -20.61
N ALA A 196 6.79 13.77 -19.92
CA ALA A 196 6.04 14.92 -20.45
C ALA A 196 6.82 16.25 -20.34
N LYS A 197 7.68 16.40 -19.31
CA LYS A 197 8.63 17.54 -19.19
C LYS A 197 9.85 17.41 -20.13
N LEU A 198 10.25 16.19 -20.50
CA LEU A 198 11.27 15.94 -21.50
C LEU A 198 10.72 16.20 -22.92
N LYS A 199 11.41 17.02 -23.71
CA LYS A 199 11.19 17.09 -25.16
C LYS A 199 11.57 15.74 -25.79
N VAL A 200 10.58 14.85 -25.94
CA VAL A 200 10.73 13.65 -26.76
C VAL A 200 10.91 14.10 -28.22
N VAL A 201 12.14 14.05 -28.71
CA VAL A 201 12.44 14.31 -30.12
C VAL A 201 11.76 13.22 -30.95
N LYS A 202 10.70 13.59 -31.68
CA LYS A 202 10.13 12.76 -32.74
C LYS A 202 11.22 12.57 -33.81
N LYS A 203 11.81 11.38 -33.86
CA LYS A 203 12.87 11.05 -34.82
C LYS A 203 12.41 11.00 -36.27
N GLU A 204 11.09 11.05 -36.50
CA GLU A 204 10.47 11.07 -37.83
C GLU A 204 10.84 12.35 -38.62
N ASN A 205 10.94 13.52 -37.97
CA ASN A 205 11.18 14.77 -38.72
C ASN A 205 12.67 15.02 -39.05
N VAL A 206 13.62 14.56 -38.22
CA VAL A 206 15.04 14.91 -38.41
C VAL A 206 15.68 14.11 -39.55
N ILE A 207 15.34 12.82 -39.67
CA ILE A 207 15.87 11.96 -40.73
C ILE A 207 15.28 12.39 -42.08
N ASP A 208 13.96 12.56 -42.16
CA ASP A 208 13.27 12.97 -43.38
C ASP A 208 13.66 14.38 -43.84
N GLU A 209 13.88 15.34 -42.92
CA GLU A 209 14.44 16.65 -43.30
C GLU A 209 15.88 16.54 -43.84
N THR A 210 16.74 15.68 -43.29
CA THR A 210 18.10 15.52 -43.83
C THR A 210 18.11 14.84 -45.21
N ILE A 211 17.18 13.92 -45.48
CA ILE A 211 17.02 13.28 -46.79
C ILE A 211 16.37 14.24 -47.80
N ALA A 212 15.46 15.12 -47.38
CA ALA A 212 14.90 16.18 -48.22
C ALA A 212 15.94 17.28 -48.55
N LYS A 213 16.73 17.71 -47.55
CA LYS A 213 17.76 18.76 -47.71
C LYS A 213 18.98 18.30 -48.51
N THR A 214 19.24 16.99 -48.63
CA THR A 214 20.28 16.45 -49.52
C THR A 214 19.81 16.28 -50.98
N LYS A 215 18.51 16.35 -51.25
CA LYS A 215 17.93 16.24 -52.61
C LYS A 215 17.49 17.56 -53.26
N LYS A 216 17.60 18.69 -52.55
CA LYS A 216 17.39 20.03 -53.13
C LYS A 216 18.62 20.90 -52.92
N ALA A 217 19.43 21.00 -53.97
CA ALA A 217 20.56 21.92 -54.04
C ALA A 217 20.06 23.34 -54.34
N ASP A 218 19.77 24.11 -53.29
CA ASP A 218 19.66 25.57 -53.38
C ASP A 218 20.54 26.21 -52.29
N LYS A 219 21.39 27.15 -52.70
CA LYS A 219 22.39 27.78 -51.83
C LYS A 219 21.71 28.73 -50.84
N PRO A 220 22.05 28.69 -49.53
CA PRO A 220 21.37 29.50 -48.53
C PRO A 220 21.65 31.02 -48.66
N GLU A 221 20.62 31.81 -48.35
CA GLU A 221 20.53 33.27 -48.54
C GLU A 221 21.56 34.16 -47.79
N TRP A 222 22.44 33.59 -46.96
CA TRP A 222 23.58 34.33 -46.40
C TRP A 222 24.78 34.44 -47.35
N SER A 223 24.73 33.79 -48.52
CA SER A 223 25.76 33.84 -49.57
C SER A 223 25.70 35.10 -50.47
N LYS A 224 24.87 36.10 -50.17
CA LYS A 224 24.68 37.32 -51.00
C LYS A 224 24.72 38.64 -50.22
N LYS A 225 25.93 39.13 -49.93
CA LYS A 225 26.34 40.55 -49.77
C LYS A 225 27.87 40.57 -49.52
N ALA A 226 28.68 41.53 -49.98
CA ALA A 226 28.37 42.88 -50.45
C ALA A 226 29.29 43.42 -51.58
N LYS A 227 28.75 44.39 -52.34
CA LYS A 227 29.37 45.44 -53.19
C LYS A 227 28.31 46.57 -53.29
N GLY A 228 28.60 47.88 -53.41
CA GLY A 228 29.71 48.73 -52.92
C GLY A 228 29.16 49.69 -51.85
N ASP A 229 29.74 50.86 -51.51
CA ASP A 229 30.57 51.79 -52.29
C ASP A 229 31.31 52.82 -51.40
N ALA A 230 32.42 53.39 -51.92
CA ALA A 230 33.06 54.71 -51.62
C ALA A 230 33.48 55.08 -50.15
N ASP A 231 34.53 55.89 -49.88
CA ASP A 231 35.44 56.70 -50.73
C ASP A 231 36.76 57.10 -50.00
N LYS A 232 37.78 57.54 -50.77
CA LYS A 232 39.02 58.34 -50.44
C LYS A 232 39.92 57.94 -49.23
N ASP A 233 41.24 57.82 -49.37
CA ASP A 233 42.18 58.89 -49.80
C ASP A 233 43.39 58.42 -50.64
N ALA A 234 44.02 59.37 -51.33
CA ALA A 234 45.26 59.24 -52.13
C ALA A 234 46.33 60.25 -51.59
N PRO A 235 47.59 60.33 -52.09
CA PRO A 235 48.29 59.62 -53.19
C PRO A 235 49.55 58.86 -52.65
N ALA A 236 50.64 58.49 -53.35
CA ALA A 236 51.11 58.83 -54.70
C ALA A 236 52.03 57.80 -55.42
N ALA A 237 52.13 58.07 -56.72
CA ALA A 237 53.12 57.76 -57.76
C ALA A 237 54.63 58.00 -57.43
N PRO A 238 55.61 57.63 -58.31
CA PRO A 238 55.60 56.70 -59.47
C PRO A 238 56.84 55.74 -59.49
N PRO A 239 57.55 55.41 -60.61
CA PRO A 239 57.30 54.15 -61.32
C PRO A 239 58.53 53.27 -61.70
N LYS A 240 58.25 52.00 -62.05
CA LYS A 240 58.92 51.14 -63.08
C LYS A 240 60.46 51.12 -63.19
N THR A 241 61.04 49.91 -63.12
CA THR A 241 61.82 49.24 -64.21
C THR A 241 62.20 47.79 -63.80
N LYS A 242 61.78 46.76 -64.55
CA LYS A 242 62.53 46.00 -65.59
C LYS A 242 63.48 44.87 -65.09
N TYR A 243 63.11 43.65 -65.50
CA TYR A 243 63.94 42.48 -65.87
C TYR A 243 64.46 41.55 -64.74
N PRO A 244 64.82 40.29 -65.08
CA PRO A 244 64.16 39.37 -66.02
C PRO A 244 63.90 37.97 -65.39
N PHE A 245 63.80 36.96 -66.24
CA PHE A 245 63.49 35.55 -65.99
C PHE A 245 64.66 34.74 -65.37
N ASP A 246 64.45 33.43 -65.28
CA ASP A 246 65.36 32.31 -64.94
C ASP A 246 65.28 31.87 -63.46
N PHE A 247 65.05 30.59 -63.12
CA PHE A 247 65.17 29.32 -63.87
C PHE A 247 63.92 28.43 -63.73
#